data_AF-A0A1Y2DMQ6-F1
#
_entry.id   AF-A0A1Y2DMQ6-F1
#
_cell.length_a   1.000
_cell.length_b   1.000
_cell.length_c   1.000
_cell.angle_alpha   90.00
_cell.angle_beta   90.00
_cell.angle_gamma   90.00
#
_symmetry.space_group_name_H-M   'P 1'
#
loop_
_entity.id
_entity.type
_entity.pdbx_description
1 polymer ?
#
loop_
_entity_poly.entity_id
_entity_poly.type
_entity_poly.pdbx_seq_one_letter_code
_entity_poly.pdbx_strand_id
1 'polypeptide(L)'
;MGNDTNSLDDLLLKAVNNLKKREKEEGVVQTNKANTENKLSNIQSSTHLSTGVDNRKFYLKKNKNGIVKLDSAVVDISEVDKINKNNKKALEKVKIVGQSFSLPKEEEKKTETTGSKWFDMPATEVTPEIKLDLQLLKMRNVLDRKRHYKKDESKGIPKYFQVGRIVEDKSEYFSSRLTKKERKNTILDEIMDDVSSRQYFKRKFNEIQKASQSGIKKSFKGRKGKKRRN
;
A
#
# COMPACT_ATOMS: atom_id res chain seq x y z
N MET A 1 -38.92 39.85 33.81
CA MET A 1 -38.43 38.77 34.70
C MET A 1 -38.16 37.58 33.79
N GLY A 2 -36.90 37.38 33.42
CA GLY A 2 -36.50 36.44 32.36
C GLY A 2 -36.63 35.00 32.82
N ASN A 3 -37.30 34.16 32.02
CA ASN A 3 -37.34 32.72 32.20
C ASN A 3 -36.11 32.12 31.49
N ASP A 4 -35.04 31.89 32.24
CA ASP A 4 -33.83 31.26 31.73
C ASP A 4 -34.09 29.77 31.47
N THR A 5 -34.54 29.43 30.26
CA THR A 5 -34.81 28.06 29.81
C THR A 5 -33.54 27.22 29.58
N ASN A 6 -32.44 27.57 30.25
CA ASN A 6 -31.13 26.93 30.15
C ASN A 6 -30.55 26.62 31.55
N SER A 7 -31.43 26.34 32.53
CA SER A 7 -30.96 25.80 33.81
C SER A 7 -30.43 24.37 33.61
N LEU A 8 -29.30 24.07 34.23
CA LEU A 8 -28.61 22.77 34.13
C LEU A 8 -29.53 21.61 34.55
N ASP A 9 -30.43 21.86 35.50
CA ASP A 9 -31.39 20.87 36.00
C ASP A 9 -32.44 20.47 34.95
N ASP A 10 -32.91 21.42 34.14
CA ASP A 10 -33.87 21.13 33.07
C ASP A 10 -33.23 20.29 31.95
N LEU A 11 -31.95 20.53 31.66
CA LEU A 11 -31.19 19.73 30.69
C LEU A 11 -30.91 18.32 31.22
N LEU A 12 -30.59 18.18 32.52
CA LEU A 12 -30.42 16.87 33.15
C LEU A 12 -31.72 16.08 33.16
N LEU A 13 -32.85 16.72 33.48
CA LEU A 13 -34.17 16.07 33.46
C LEU A 13 -34.54 15.60 32.05
N LYS A 14 -34.24 16.41 31.03
CA LYS A 14 -34.47 16.06 29.61
C LYS A 14 -33.56 14.91 29.16
N ALA A 15 -32.30 14.87 29.62
CA ALA A 15 -31.38 13.77 29.32
C ALA A 15 -31.84 12.44 29.94
N VAL A 16 -32.27 12.46 31.21
CA VAL A 16 -32.81 11.27 31.90
C VAL A 16 -34.06 10.73 31.20
N ASN A 17 -34.97 11.62 30.77
CA ASN A 17 -36.17 11.23 30.04
C ASN A 17 -35.85 10.59 28.67
N ASN A 18 -34.83 11.11 27.97
CA ASN A 18 -34.37 10.53 26.72
C ASN A 18 -33.70 9.15 26.91
N LEU A 19 -32.94 8.95 28.01
CA LEU A 19 -32.37 7.64 28.34
C LEU A 19 -33.47 6.61 28.63
N LYS A 20 -34.48 6.95 29.45
CA LYS A 20 -35.63 6.08 29.71
C LYS A 20 -36.42 5.75 28.44
N LYS A 21 -36.46 6.67 27.47
CA LYS A 21 -37.11 6.44 26.18
C LYS A 21 -36.30 5.46 25.32
N ARG A 22 -34.97 5.59 25.30
CA ARG A 22 -34.06 4.65 24.60
C ARG A 22 -34.10 3.25 25.21
N GLU A 23 -34.11 3.12 26.54
CA GLU A 23 -34.22 1.81 27.21
C GLU A 23 -35.53 1.09 26.85
N LYS A 24 -36.64 1.83 26.71
CA LYS A 24 -37.93 1.28 26.23
C LYS A 24 -37.87 0.88 24.76
N GLU A 25 -37.20 1.65 23.91
CA GLU A 25 -37.03 1.35 22.47
C GLU A 25 -36.12 0.11 22.26
N GLU A 26 -35.06 -0.05 23.06
CA GLU A 26 -34.15 -1.21 23.00
C GLU A 26 -34.82 -2.52 23.44
N GLY A 27 -35.73 -2.48 24.43
CA GLY A 27 -36.54 -3.65 24.83
C GLY A 27 -37.52 -4.12 23.74
N VAL A 28 -38.04 -3.20 22.92
CA VAL A 28 -38.94 -3.53 21.80
C VAL A 28 -38.17 -4.10 20.60
N VAL A 29 -36.89 -3.75 20.42
CA VAL A 29 -36.06 -4.28 19.32
C VAL A 29 -35.60 -5.72 19.57
N GLN A 30 -35.34 -6.11 20.82
CA GLN A 30 -34.93 -7.48 21.15
C GLN A 30 -36.07 -8.50 21.04
N THR A 31 -37.29 -8.12 21.43
CA THR A 31 -38.49 -8.99 21.33
C THR A 31 -38.93 -9.24 19.88
N ASN A 32 -38.75 -8.26 18.99
CA ASN A 32 -39.08 -8.41 17.57
C ASN A 32 -38.06 -9.25 16.79
N LYS A 33 -36.79 -9.30 17.21
CA LYS A 33 -35.75 -10.12 16.57
C LYS A 33 -35.85 -11.60 16.96
N ALA A 34 -36.23 -11.90 18.21
CA ALA A 34 -36.47 -13.28 18.65
C ALA A 34 -37.74 -13.90 18.02
N ASN A 35 -38.75 -13.09 17.67
CA ASN A 35 -39.98 -13.58 17.05
C ASN A 35 -39.85 -13.88 15.56
N THR A 36 -38.91 -13.25 14.83
CA THR A 36 -38.69 -13.51 13.40
C THR A 36 -37.86 -14.78 13.16
N GLU A 37 -36.89 -15.08 14.02
CA GLU A 37 -36.05 -16.28 13.93
C GLU A 37 -36.85 -17.57 14.22
N ASN A 38 -37.82 -17.52 15.14
CA ASN A 38 -38.71 -18.65 15.44
C ASN A 38 -39.78 -18.93 14.36
N LYS A 39 -40.04 -17.97 13.46
CA LYS A 39 -41.03 -18.15 12.37
C LYS A 39 -40.42 -18.86 11.15
N LEU A 40 -39.10 -18.78 10.98
CA LEU A 40 -38.36 -19.39 9.86
C LEU A 40 -38.03 -20.88 10.08
N SER A 41 -37.97 -21.35 11.33
CA SER A 41 -37.68 -22.76 11.66
C SER A 41 -38.88 -23.70 11.53
N ASN A 42 -40.09 -23.16 11.35
CA ASN A 42 -41.35 -23.93 11.31
C ASN A 42 -41.99 -24.02 9.92
N ILE A 43 -41.28 -23.61 8.86
CA ILE A 43 -41.72 -23.88 7.49
C ILE A 43 -41.31 -25.32 7.16
N GLN A 44 -42.22 -26.27 7.43
CA GLN A 44 -42.10 -27.62 6.89
C GLN A 44 -42.22 -27.52 5.37
N SER A 45 -41.13 -27.77 4.65
CA SER A 45 -41.15 -27.93 3.20
C SER A 45 -42.12 -29.06 2.84
N SER A 46 -43.18 -28.73 2.10
CA SER A 46 -44.31 -29.62 1.77
C SER A 46 -43.97 -30.72 0.77
N THR A 47 -42.69 -31.01 0.54
CA THR A 47 -42.23 -32.03 -0.40
C THR A 47 -41.29 -33.02 0.28
N HIS A 48 -41.78 -33.72 1.31
CA HIS A 48 -41.10 -34.93 1.77
C HIS A 48 -41.42 -36.06 0.79
N LEU A 49 -40.53 -36.27 -0.20
CA LEU A 49 -40.65 -37.41 -1.11
C LEU A 49 -40.44 -38.69 -0.28
N SER A 50 -41.51 -39.47 -0.09
CA SER A 50 -41.40 -40.78 0.55
C SER A 50 -40.67 -41.70 -0.42
N THR A 51 -39.41 -42.02 -0.14
CA THR A 51 -38.58 -42.89 -0.99
C THR A 51 -38.95 -44.38 -0.85
N GLY A 52 -39.93 -44.74 -0.01
CA GLY A 52 -40.35 -46.12 0.23
C GLY A 52 -39.28 -47.02 0.89
N VAL A 53 -38.12 -46.45 1.23
CA VAL A 53 -37.00 -47.14 1.87
C VAL A 53 -36.98 -46.80 3.35
N ASP A 54 -36.79 -47.82 4.18
CA ASP A 54 -36.80 -47.69 5.64
C ASP A 54 -35.49 -47.01 6.11
N ASN A 55 -35.54 -45.70 6.36
CA ASN A 55 -34.37 -44.83 6.61
C ASN A 55 -33.64 -45.09 7.96
N ARG A 56 -33.93 -46.20 8.63
CA ARG A 56 -33.44 -46.52 9.98
C ARG A 56 -32.04 -47.16 9.99
N LYS A 57 -31.54 -47.64 8.85
CA LYS A 57 -30.26 -48.36 8.71
C LYS A 57 -29.31 -47.71 7.69
N PHE A 58 -29.23 -46.39 7.63
CA PHE A 58 -28.23 -45.72 6.79
C PHE A 58 -26.90 -45.57 7.50
N TYR A 59 -25.83 -45.72 6.72
CA TYR A 59 -24.44 -45.45 7.11
C TYR A 59 -24.19 -43.96 7.42
N LEU A 60 -25.13 -43.08 7.07
CA LEU A 60 -25.10 -41.63 7.33
C LEU A 60 -26.27 -41.26 8.25
N LYS A 61 -25.98 -40.83 9.48
CA LYS A 61 -26.97 -40.35 10.45
C LYS A 61 -26.96 -38.84 10.56
N LYS A 62 -28.14 -38.22 10.46
CA LYS A 62 -28.33 -36.77 10.61
C LYS A 62 -28.68 -36.43 12.06
N ASN A 63 -27.94 -35.49 12.64
CA ASN A 63 -28.24 -34.95 13.97
C ASN A 63 -29.34 -33.88 13.90
N LYS A 64 -29.96 -33.57 15.05
CA LYS A 64 -31.00 -32.52 15.17
C LYS A 64 -30.57 -31.15 14.61
N ASN A 65 -29.27 -30.89 14.53
CA ASN A 65 -28.67 -29.64 14.02
C ASN A 65 -28.38 -29.68 12.51
N GLY A 66 -28.85 -30.70 11.79
CA GLY A 66 -28.71 -30.79 10.33
C GLY A 66 -27.42 -31.43 9.81
N ILE A 67 -26.40 -31.57 10.67
CA ILE A 67 -25.10 -32.16 10.32
C ILE A 67 -25.21 -33.68 10.20
N VAL A 68 -24.70 -34.23 9.11
CA VAL A 68 -24.68 -35.67 8.81
C VAL A 68 -23.32 -36.25 9.20
N LYS A 69 -23.31 -37.35 9.97
CA LYS A 69 -22.11 -38.09 10.39
C LYS A 69 -22.20 -39.55 9.96
N LEU A 70 -21.05 -40.18 9.71
CA LEU A 70 -20.96 -41.61 9.41
C LEU A 70 -21.20 -42.43 10.69
N ASP A 71 -21.93 -43.54 10.58
CA ASP A 71 -22.25 -44.43 11.69
C ASP A 71 -21.00 -45.26 12.04
N SER A 72 -20.43 -45.02 13.22
CA SER A 72 -19.13 -45.57 13.63
C SER A 72 -19.14 -47.09 13.85
N ALA A 73 -20.32 -47.72 13.84
CA ALA A 73 -20.48 -49.15 14.06
C ALA A 73 -20.24 -50.00 12.79
N VAL A 74 -20.24 -49.39 11.60
CA VAL A 74 -20.12 -50.11 10.31
C VAL A 74 -18.73 -49.92 9.67
N VAL A 75 -17.92 -49.00 10.20
CA VAL A 75 -16.57 -48.73 9.70
C VAL A 75 -15.57 -49.07 10.80
N ASP A 76 -14.83 -50.17 10.64
CA ASP A 76 -13.70 -50.51 11.50
C ASP A 76 -12.54 -49.52 11.25
N ILE A 77 -12.53 -48.39 11.95
CA ILE A 77 -11.47 -47.35 11.88
C ILE A 77 -10.20 -47.79 12.67
N SER A 78 -10.06 -49.08 12.98
CA SER A 78 -9.03 -49.58 13.90
C SER A 78 -7.59 -49.49 13.37
N GLU A 79 -7.39 -49.35 12.05
CA GLU A 79 -6.07 -49.20 11.44
C GLU A 79 -5.60 -47.74 11.37
N VAL A 80 -6.52 -46.79 11.17
CA VAL A 80 -6.20 -45.35 11.02
C VAL A 80 -5.77 -44.74 12.37
N ASP A 81 -6.34 -45.21 13.49
CA ASP A 81 -6.00 -44.73 14.83
C ASP A 81 -4.61 -45.19 15.32
N LYS A 82 -4.09 -46.31 14.81
CA LYS A 82 -2.72 -46.78 15.13
C LYS A 82 -1.66 -45.90 14.47
N ILE A 83 -1.89 -45.49 13.23
CA ILE A 83 -1.03 -44.54 12.50
C ILE A 83 -1.02 -43.18 13.23
N ASN A 84 -2.16 -42.75 13.76
CA ASN A 84 -2.29 -41.47 14.46
C ASN A 84 -1.65 -41.47 15.87
N LYS A 85 -1.55 -42.62 16.57
CA LYS A 85 -0.88 -42.68 17.89
C LYS A 85 0.65 -42.51 17.81
N ASN A 86 1.29 -43.05 16.77
CA ASN A 86 2.73 -42.85 16.56
C ASN A 86 3.03 -41.40 16.17
N ASN A 87 2.16 -40.78 15.37
CA ASN A 87 2.28 -39.37 15.00
C ASN A 87 1.92 -38.42 16.16
N LYS A 88 1.04 -38.81 17.09
CA LYS A 88 0.76 -38.02 18.31
C LYS A 88 1.98 -37.91 19.23
N LYS A 89 2.78 -38.98 19.39
CA LYS A 89 4.04 -38.91 20.17
C LYS A 89 5.09 -38.00 19.51
N ALA A 90 5.11 -37.91 18.18
CA ALA A 90 5.94 -36.95 17.45
C ALA A 90 5.41 -35.51 17.59
N LEU A 91 4.09 -35.30 17.56
CA LEU A 91 3.44 -34.00 17.78
C LEU A 91 3.57 -33.49 19.23
N GLU A 92 3.60 -34.38 20.22
CA GLU A 92 3.83 -34.02 21.63
C GLU A 92 5.28 -33.58 21.87
N LYS A 93 6.25 -34.22 21.22
CA LYS A 93 7.67 -33.82 21.27
C LYS A 93 7.97 -32.54 20.46
N VAL A 94 7.07 -32.13 19.56
CA VAL A 94 7.17 -30.88 18.77
C VAL A 94 6.26 -29.77 19.33
N LYS A 95 5.77 -29.90 20.57
CA LYS A 95 5.38 -28.71 21.34
C LYS A 95 6.64 -27.98 21.79
N ILE A 96 7.21 -27.19 20.87
CA ILE A 96 8.13 -26.12 21.22
C ILE A 96 7.29 -25.11 22.03
N VAL A 97 7.33 -25.24 23.35
CA VAL A 97 6.75 -24.28 24.27
C VAL A 97 7.44 -22.94 24.02
N GLY A 98 6.74 -22.03 23.34
CA GLY A 98 7.17 -20.64 23.15
C GLY A 98 7.50 -20.20 21.71
N GLN A 99 7.35 -21.04 20.68
CA GLN A 99 7.52 -20.59 19.29
C GLN A 99 6.18 -20.57 18.55
N SER A 100 5.44 -19.47 18.73
CA SER A 100 4.44 -19.09 17.75
C SER A 100 5.16 -18.79 16.44
N PHE A 101 4.95 -19.60 15.40
CA PHE A 101 5.22 -19.16 14.03
C PHE A 101 4.27 -18.00 13.73
N SER A 102 4.72 -16.78 14.03
CA SER A 102 4.09 -15.57 13.53
C SER A 102 4.14 -15.65 12.01
N LEU A 103 2.98 -15.64 11.35
CA LEU A 103 2.93 -15.30 9.94
C LEU A 103 3.79 -14.05 9.74
N PRO A 104 4.72 -14.03 8.77
CA PRO A 104 5.58 -12.87 8.56
C PRO A 104 4.67 -11.64 8.48
N LYS A 105 4.93 -10.72 9.40
CA LYS A 105 4.07 -9.60 9.73
C LYS A 105 3.75 -8.85 8.43
N GLU A 106 2.48 -8.76 8.05
CA GLU A 106 2.04 -7.96 6.89
C GLU A 106 2.50 -6.50 6.95
N GLU A 107 2.97 -6.04 8.11
CA GLU A 107 3.54 -4.73 8.35
C GLU A 107 4.86 -4.47 7.59
N GLU A 108 5.70 -5.48 7.35
CA GLU A 108 6.96 -5.27 6.62
C GLU A 108 6.70 -4.97 5.14
N LYS A 109 5.77 -5.71 4.52
CA LYS A 109 5.33 -5.51 3.13
C LYS A 109 4.68 -4.15 2.87
N LYS A 110 4.11 -3.50 3.90
CA LYS A 110 3.54 -2.15 3.79
C LYS A 110 4.59 -1.07 3.58
N THR A 111 5.85 -1.33 3.93
CA THR A 111 6.94 -0.35 3.74
C THR A 111 7.64 -0.47 2.39
N GLU A 112 7.51 -1.62 1.74
CA GLU A 112 8.11 -1.92 0.43
C GLU A 112 7.33 -1.26 -0.71
N THR A 113 6.04 -1.02 -0.49
CA THR A 113 5.10 -0.70 -1.55
C THR A 113 4.21 0.48 -1.15
N THR A 114 3.79 1.29 -2.11
CA THR A 114 2.97 2.49 -1.90
C THR A 114 1.52 2.16 -1.44
N GLY A 115 1.14 0.88 -1.53
CA GLY A 115 -0.16 0.31 -1.15
C GLY A 115 -1.20 0.32 -2.27
N SER A 116 -2.31 -0.39 -2.05
CA SER A 116 -3.36 -0.63 -3.06
C SER A 116 -3.99 0.65 -3.62
N LYS A 117 -4.04 1.74 -2.85
CA LYS A 117 -4.53 3.05 -3.31
C LYS A 117 -3.69 3.64 -4.46
N TRP A 118 -2.44 3.23 -4.58
CA TRP A 118 -1.51 3.66 -5.61
C TRP A 118 -0.87 2.47 -6.31
N PHE A 119 -1.73 1.55 -6.76
CA PHE A 119 -1.41 0.39 -7.61
C PHE A 119 -0.18 -0.40 -7.18
N ASP A 120 0.07 -0.46 -5.87
CA ASP A 120 1.18 -1.20 -5.31
C ASP A 120 2.53 -0.88 -5.97
N MET A 121 2.81 0.42 -6.20
CA MET A 121 4.10 0.84 -6.76
C MET A 121 5.26 0.50 -5.79
N PRO A 122 6.30 -0.23 -6.26
CA PRO A 122 7.42 -0.67 -5.42
C PRO A 122 8.39 0.48 -5.10
N ALA A 123 9.10 0.34 -3.98
CA ALA A 123 10.26 1.15 -3.64
C ALA A 123 11.46 0.73 -4.50
N THR A 124 11.76 1.52 -5.54
CA THR A 124 12.89 1.24 -6.43
C THR A 124 14.22 1.57 -5.76
N GLU A 125 15.20 0.67 -5.92
CA GLU A 125 16.57 0.91 -5.47
C GLU A 125 17.23 2.05 -6.25
N VAL A 126 17.87 2.98 -5.52
CA VAL A 126 18.51 4.14 -6.13
C VAL A 126 19.90 3.77 -6.62
N THR A 127 20.02 3.44 -7.91
CA THR A 127 21.31 3.30 -8.58
C THR A 127 21.98 4.67 -8.78
N PRO A 128 23.32 4.74 -8.97
CA PRO A 128 24.00 6.02 -9.17
C PRO A 128 23.51 6.77 -10.41
N GLU A 129 23.16 6.07 -11.49
CA GLU A 129 22.61 6.66 -12.73
C GLU A 129 21.25 7.32 -12.46
N ILE A 130 20.34 6.58 -11.82
CA ILE A 130 19.02 7.08 -11.44
C ILE A 130 19.14 8.28 -10.50
N LYS A 131 20.09 8.26 -9.57
CA LYS A 131 20.35 9.39 -8.67
C LYS A 131 20.72 10.66 -9.44
N LEU A 132 21.54 10.54 -10.49
CA LEU A 132 21.91 11.67 -11.35
C LEU A 132 20.70 12.20 -12.12
N ASP A 133 19.89 11.31 -12.69
CA ASP A 133 18.65 11.69 -13.39
C ASP A 133 17.64 12.38 -12.47
N LEU A 134 17.51 11.92 -11.22
CA LEU A 134 16.65 12.57 -10.22
C LEU A 134 17.19 13.94 -9.79
N GLN A 135 18.51 14.07 -9.64
CA GLN A 135 19.14 15.36 -9.37
C GLN A 135 18.95 16.32 -10.55
N LEU A 136 19.06 15.81 -11.78
CA LEU A 136 18.83 16.55 -13.01
C LEU A 136 17.39 17.05 -13.08
N LEU A 137 16.41 16.21 -12.75
CA LEU A 137 14.99 16.60 -12.72
C LEU A 137 14.73 17.72 -11.69
N LYS A 138 15.38 17.65 -10.52
CA LYS A 138 15.32 18.71 -9.52
C LYS A 138 15.92 20.03 -10.03
N MET A 139 16.98 19.95 -10.85
CA MET A 139 17.67 21.08 -11.46
C MET A 139 17.13 21.48 -12.84
N ARG A 140 15.95 20.97 -13.24
CA ARG A 140 15.37 21.19 -14.59
C ARG A 140 15.20 22.66 -14.97
N ASN A 141 15.09 23.54 -13.98
CA ASN A 141 14.99 24.99 -14.15
C ASN A 141 16.26 25.64 -14.73
N VAL A 142 17.42 25.00 -14.61
CA VAL A 142 18.71 25.53 -15.11
C VAL A 142 19.07 24.99 -16.49
N LEU A 143 18.42 23.90 -16.92
CA LEU A 143 18.76 23.19 -18.15
C LEU A 143 18.46 24.01 -19.40
N ASP A 144 17.25 24.57 -19.47
CA ASP A 144 16.81 25.41 -20.58
C ASP A 144 16.47 26.82 -20.10
N ARG A 145 17.10 27.83 -20.71
CA ARG A 145 16.85 29.25 -20.42
C ARG A 145 15.45 29.72 -20.79
N LYS A 146 14.79 29.03 -21.73
CA LYS A 146 13.47 29.42 -22.24
C LYS A 146 12.34 28.75 -21.47
N ARG A 147 12.61 27.67 -20.73
CA ARG A 147 11.60 26.92 -19.98
C ARG A 147 11.73 27.19 -18.49
N HIS A 148 10.77 27.95 -17.97
CA HIS A 148 10.67 28.24 -16.54
C HIS A 148 9.65 27.27 -15.91
N TYR A 149 10.11 26.42 -15.00
CA TYR A 149 9.25 25.48 -14.27
C TYR A 149 8.87 26.03 -12.90
N LYS A 150 7.76 25.53 -12.35
CA LYS A 150 7.43 25.73 -10.94
C LYS A 150 8.56 25.16 -10.07
N LYS A 151 8.97 25.92 -9.06
CA LYS A 151 10.01 25.52 -8.10
C LYS A 151 9.54 24.27 -7.37
N ASP A 152 10.42 23.26 -7.33
CA ASP A 152 10.21 22.07 -6.53
C ASP A 152 10.74 22.30 -5.11
N GLU A 153 9.88 22.13 -4.12
CA GLU A 153 10.19 22.27 -2.69
C GLU A 153 10.40 20.91 -2.01
N SER A 154 10.33 19.81 -2.77
CA SER A 154 10.52 18.47 -2.27
C SER A 154 11.90 18.30 -1.61
N LYS A 155 11.87 17.73 -0.40
CA LYS A 155 13.06 17.42 0.38
C LYS A 155 13.54 16.01 0.02
N GLY A 156 14.66 15.95 -0.69
CA GLY A 156 15.33 14.69 -1.03
C GLY A 156 14.78 13.98 -2.27
N ILE A 157 15.24 12.73 -2.44
CA ILE A 157 14.81 11.83 -3.51
C ILE A 157 13.49 11.16 -3.08
N PRO A 158 12.49 11.04 -3.98
CA PRO A 158 11.26 10.32 -3.67
C PRO A 158 11.55 8.86 -3.33
N LYS A 159 10.82 8.30 -2.33
CA LYS A 159 10.97 6.90 -1.90
C LYS A 159 10.43 5.91 -2.93
N TYR A 160 9.28 6.23 -3.52
CA TYR A 160 8.61 5.39 -4.50
C TYR A 160 8.61 6.11 -5.85
N PHE A 161 9.19 5.49 -6.86
CA PHE A 161 9.25 6.02 -8.22
C PHE A 161 9.49 4.88 -9.20
N GLN A 162 9.14 5.09 -10.47
CA GLN A 162 9.42 4.18 -11.56
C GLN A 162 10.02 4.96 -12.73
N VAL A 163 10.94 4.33 -13.45
CA VAL A 163 11.50 4.88 -14.69
C VAL A 163 10.81 4.20 -15.85
N GLY A 164 10.17 5.00 -16.70
CA GLY A 164 9.44 4.52 -17.87
C GLY A 164 9.93 5.21 -19.13
N ARG A 165 9.65 4.58 -20.27
CA ARG A 165 9.94 5.13 -21.60
C ARG A 165 8.63 5.46 -22.30
N ILE A 166 8.58 6.61 -22.96
CA ILE A 166 7.43 7.01 -23.76
C ILE A 166 7.32 6.09 -24.97
N VAL A 167 6.16 5.44 -25.13
CA VAL A 167 5.80 4.68 -26.32
C VAL A 167 5.03 5.62 -27.24
N GLU A 168 5.69 6.06 -28.31
CA GLU A 168 5.11 6.97 -29.28
C GLU A 168 4.02 6.26 -30.11
N ASP A 169 2.97 7.00 -30.45
CA ASP A 169 1.91 6.50 -31.31
C ASP A 169 2.40 6.31 -32.77
N LYS A 170 1.70 5.49 -33.54
CA LYS A 170 1.99 5.23 -34.96
C LYS A 170 1.40 6.30 -35.89
N SER A 171 0.65 7.27 -35.38
CA SER A 171 0.04 8.33 -36.19
C SER A 171 1.01 9.47 -36.52
N GLU A 172 1.92 9.82 -35.62
CA GLU A 172 2.85 10.94 -35.77
C GLU A 172 4.31 10.44 -35.89
N TYR A 173 4.91 10.59 -37.07
CA TYR A 173 6.25 10.06 -37.37
C TYR A 173 7.39 11.08 -37.32
N PHE A 174 7.12 12.35 -37.62
CA PHE A 174 8.18 13.32 -37.96
C PHE A 174 8.45 14.38 -36.89
N SER A 175 7.48 14.68 -36.02
CA SER A 175 7.57 15.81 -35.08
C SER A 175 8.03 15.37 -33.69
N SER A 176 7.31 14.42 -33.09
CA SER A 176 7.49 14.01 -31.69
C SER A 176 8.39 12.80 -31.50
N ARG A 177 8.72 12.10 -32.59
CA ARG A 177 9.44 10.81 -32.57
C ARG A 177 10.95 10.99 -32.63
N LEU A 178 11.63 10.40 -31.67
CA LEU A 178 13.10 10.34 -31.67
C LEU A 178 13.60 9.21 -32.57
N THR A 179 14.68 9.46 -33.31
CA THR A 179 15.34 8.40 -34.08
C THR A 179 16.04 7.39 -33.17
N LYS A 180 16.38 6.20 -33.70
CA LYS A 180 17.08 5.16 -32.93
C LYS A 180 18.40 5.65 -32.33
N LYS A 181 19.07 6.62 -32.96
CA LYS A 181 20.37 7.14 -32.51
C LYS A 181 20.24 8.13 -31.36
N GLU A 182 19.18 8.94 -31.37
CA GLU A 182 18.89 9.95 -30.34
C GLU A 182 18.33 9.29 -29.07
N ARG A 183 17.64 8.16 -29.21
CA ARG A 183 17.11 7.38 -28.09
C ARG A 183 18.24 6.82 -27.21
N LYS A 184 18.36 7.33 -25.98
CA LYS A 184 19.30 6.85 -24.96
C LYS A 184 18.59 6.09 -23.83
N ASN A 185 19.38 5.55 -22.89
CA ASN A 185 18.87 4.82 -21.73
C ASN A 185 18.53 5.75 -20.56
N THR A 186 19.29 6.83 -20.39
CA THR A 186 19.11 7.80 -19.29
C THR A 186 18.78 9.19 -19.83
N ILE A 187 18.14 10.01 -19.00
CA ILE A 187 17.79 11.40 -19.36
C ILE A 187 19.06 12.24 -19.47
N LEU A 188 20.03 12.01 -18.56
CA LEU A 188 21.32 12.67 -18.59
C LEU A 188 22.05 12.46 -19.93
N ASP A 189 22.08 11.22 -20.44
CA ASP A 189 22.76 10.90 -21.70
C ASP A 189 22.14 11.63 -22.89
N GLU A 190 20.81 11.75 -22.91
CA GLU A 190 20.09 12.48 -23.97
C GLU A 190 20.48 13.96 -23.97
N ILE A 191 20.54 14.60 -22.80
CA ILE A 191 20.95 16.00 -22.67
C ILE A 191 22.42 16.18 -23.01
N MET A 192 23.27 15.22 -22.64
CA MET A 192 24.69 15.29 -22.96
C MET A 192 24.94 15.14 -24.45
N ASP A 193 24.15 14.36 -25.17
CA ASP A 193 24.24 14.18 -26.62
C ASP A 193 23.90 15.47 -27.40
N ASP A 194 23.01 16.32 -26.86
CA ASP A 194 22.67 17.61 -27.47
C ASP A 194 23.86 18.60 -27.45
N VAL A 195 24.33 18.92 -28.66
CA VAL A 195 25.45 19.83 -28.90
C VAL A 195 25.15 21.24 -28.38
N SER A 196 23.91 21.70 -28.51
CA SER A 196 23.54 23.08 -28.15
C SER A 196 23.57 23.27 -26.64
N SER A 197 23.00 22.32 -25.89
CA SER A 197 23.06 22.24 -24.43
C SER A 197 24.51 22.15 -23.95
N ARG A 198 25.33 21.28 -24.54
CA ARG A 198 26.75 21.13 -24.18
C ARG A 198 27.54 22.42 -24.35
N GLN A 199 27.36 23.12 -25.47
CA GLN A 199 28.04 24.39 -25.73
C GLN A 199 27.61 25.46 -24.72
N TYR A 200 26.31 25.54 -24.43
CA TYR A 200 25.78 26.46 -23.44
C TYR A 200 26.35 26.20 -22.04
N PHE A 201 26.29 24.95 -21.56
CA PHE A 201 26.80 24.57 -20.24
C PHE A 201 28.29 24.84 -20.14
N LYS A 202 29.09 24.51 -21.16
CA LYS A 202 30.53 24.82 -21.17
C LYS A 202 30.79 26.33 -21.07
N ARG A 203 30.05 27.14 -21.85
CA ARG A 203 30.18 28.60 -21.80
C ARG A 203 29.84 29.15 -20.42
N LYS A 204 28.69 28.75 -19.86
CA LYS A 204 28.21 29.28 -18.59
C LYS A 204 29.03 28.78 -17.41
N PHE A 205 29.49 27.53 -17.44
CA PHE A 205 30.43 26.99 -16.45
C PHE A 205 31.72 27.80 -16.40
N ASN A 206 32.32 28.10 -17.56
CA ASN A 206 33.55 28.91 -17.62
C ASN A 206 33.32 30.34 -17.11
N GLU A 207 32.16 30.94 -17.41
CA GLU A 207 31.79 32.27 -16.92
C GLU A 207 31.65 32.27 -15.38
N ILE A 208 30.93 31.30 -14.83
CA ILE A 208 30.78 31.11 -13.37
C ILE A 208 32.14 30.88 -12.75
N GLN A 209 32.99 30.01 -13.32
CA GLN A 209 34.29 29.71 -12.74
C GLN A 209 35.23 30.92 -12.77
N LYS A 210 35.20 31.74 -13.83
CA LYS A 210 35.93 33.02 -13.87
C LYS A 210 35.42 33.99 -12.81
N ALA A 211 34.10 34.11 -12.66
CA ALA A 211 33.48 34.96 -11.64
C ALA A 211 33.83 34.49 -10.23
N SER A 212 33.70 33.20 -9.93
CA SER A 212 34.06 32.61 -8.64
C SER A 212 35.56 32.69 -8.35
N GLN A 213 36.43 32.59 -9.35
CA GLN A 213 37.88 32.74 -9.16
C GLN A 213 38.33 34.20 -9.01
N SER A 214 37.52 35.16 -9.46
CA SER A 214 37.80 36.58 -9.27
C SER A 214 37.81 36.90 -7.77
N GLY A 215 38.89 37.51 -7.27
CA GLY A 215 39.05 37.82 -5.84
C GLY A 215 39.64 36.70 -4.96
N ILE A 216 39.76 35.46 -5.45
CA ILE A 216 40.39 34.36 -4.68
C ILE A 216 41.93 34.49 -4.67
N LYS A 217 42.59 33.81 -3.72
CA LYS A 217 44.05 33.69 -3.50
C LYS A 217 44.93 33.70 -4.77
N LYS A 218 44.46 33.17 -5.90
CA LYS A 218 45.17 33.22 -7.19
C LYS A 218 45.34 34.65 -7.73
N SER A 219 44.30 35.48 -7.64
CA SER A 219 44.37 36.92 -7.97
C SER A 219 45.33 37.65 -7.04
N PHE A 220 45.26 37.37 -5.73
CA PHE A 220 46.15 37.95 -4.72
C PHE A 220 47.62 37.56 -4.93
N LYS A 221 47.91 36.27 -5.18
CA LYS A 221 49.26 35.76 -5.45
C LYS A 221 49.81 36.29 -6.78
N GLY A 222 48.97 36.45 -7.80
CA GLY A 222 49.33 37.10 -9.06
C GLY A 222 49.74 38.57 -8.88
N ARG A 223 49.00 39.34 -8.07
CA ARG A 223 49.36 40.72 -7.70
C ARG A 223 50.67 40.79 -6.91
N LYS A 224 50.84 39.93 -5.91
CA LYS A 224 52.08 39.86 -5.10
C LYS A 224 53.29 39.43 -5.94
N GLY A 225 53.11 38.49 -6.87
CA GLY A 225 54.14 38.06 -7.81
C GLY A 225 54.59 39.17 -8.75
N LYS A 226 53.66 39.99 -9.27
CA LYS A 226 54.01 41.19 -10.08
C LYS A 226 54.79 42.22 -9.28
N LYS A 227 54.40 42.48 -8.02
CA LYS A 227 55.11 43.41 -7.12
C LYS A 227 56.53 42.98 -6.77
N ARG A 228 56.87 41.68 -6.85
CA ARG A 228 58.23 41.17 -6.55
C ARG A 228 59.15 41.11 -7.77
N ARG A 229 58.60 41.34 -8.97
CA ARG A 229 59.37 41.30 -10.24
C ARG A 229 59.79 42.70 -10.70
N ASN A 230 59.23 43.74 -10.10
CA ASN A 230 59.77 45.09 -10.11
C ASN A 230 60.68 45.25 -8.88
#